data_AF-A0A6C0DSW8-F1
#
_entry.id   AF-A0A6C0DSW8-F1
#
_cell.length_a   1.000
_cell.length_b   1.000
_cell.length_c   1.000
_cell.angle_alpha   90.00
_cell.angle_beta   90.00
_cell.angle_gamma   90.00
#
_symmetry.space_group_name_H-M   'P 1'
#
loop_
_entity.id
_entity.type
_entity.pdbx_description
1 polymer ?
#
loop_
_entity_poly.entity_id
_entity_poly.type
_entity_poly.pdbx_seq_one_letter_code
_entity_poly.pdbx_strand_id
1 'polypeptide(L)' 'MQTRSQTKYENTIAKYEVNIDFDEASAAWKKNKKSIGNGQYKYICIAKSATKEKLCRREAMKGCDVCKIHAKQQSYF' A
#
# COMPACT_ATOMS: atom_id res chain seq x y z
N MET A 1 -9.89 39.61 -6.17
CA MET A 1 -9.25 39.33 -4.86
C MET A 1 -8.49 38.03 -5.00
N GLN A 2 -7.17 38.08 -5.11
CA GLN A 2 -6.37 36.87 -5.23
C GLN A 2 -6.14 36.23 -3.85
N THR A 3 -6.21 34.91 -3.79
CA THR A 3 -6.03 34.19 -2.51
C THR A 3 -4.55 34.06 -2.18
N ARG A 4 -4.23 33.96 -0.88
CA ARG A 4 -2.85 33.88 -0.34
C ARG A 4 -2.01 32.71 -0.91
N SER A 5 -2.65 31.69 -1.48
CA SER A 5 -1.98 30.58 -2.19
C SER A 5 -1.53 30.95 -3.61
N GLN A 6 -2.28 31.82 -4.29
CA GLN A 6 -1.97 32.29 -5.65
C GLN A 6 -0.73 33.20 -5.66
N THR A 7 -0.57 34.05 -4.64
CA THR A 7 0.56 34.99 -4.53
C THR A 7 1.92 34.33 -4.27
N LYS A 8 1.96 33.04 -3.87
CA LYS A 8 3.22 32.30 -3.71
C LYS A 8 3.77 31.78 -5.03
N TYR A 9 2.90 31.46 -5.99
CA TYR A 9 3.33 30.87 -7.26
C TYR A 9 4.07 31.87 -8.15
N GLU A 10 3.73 33.16 -8.05
CA GLU A 10 4.35 34.22 -8.87
C GLU A 10 5.78 34.60 -8.43
N ASN A 11 6.16 34.36 -7.16
CA ASN A 11 7.48 34.77 -6.62
C ASN A 11 8.48 33.62 -6.45
N THR A 12 8.08 32.37 -6.66
CA THR A 12 8.98 31.22 -6.63
C THR A 12 8.70 30.35 -7.85
N ILE A 13 9.16 30.82 -9.01
CA ILE A 13 9.31 29.97 -10.20
C ILE A 13 10.06 28.72 -9.72
N ALA A 14 9.36 27.59 -9.68
CA ALA A 14 9.95 26.31 -9.30
C ALA A 14 11.14 26.11 -10.23
N LYS A 15 12.36 26.21 -9.68
CA LYS A 15 13.62 26.27 -10.43
C LYS A 15 13.88 25.00 -11.26
N TYR A 16 13.09 23.95 -11.01
CA TYR A 16 13.14 22.64 -11.64
C TYR A 16 11.72 22.14 -11.91
N GLU A 17 11.56 21.43 -13.02
CA GLU A 17 10.36 20.67 -13.34
C GLU A 17 10.19 19.54 -12.30
N VAL A 18 9.04 19.51 -11.63
CA VAL A 18 8.73 18.51 -10.62
C VAL A 18 7.97 17.37 -11.30
N ASN A 19 8.70 16.36 -11.76
CA ASN A 19 8.13 15.13 -12.32
C ASN A 19 8.18 14.01 -11.27
N ILE A 20 7.19 13.98 -10.37
CA ILE A 20 7.08 12.95 -9.33
C ILE A 20 6.11 11.87 -9.82
N ASP A 21 6.65 10.68 -10.12
CA ASP A 21 5.86 9.49 -10.41
C ASP A 21 5.41 8.83 -9.10
N PHE A 22 4.09 8.86 -8.83
CA PHE A 22 3.48 8.20 -7.68
C PHE A 22 2.87 6.84 -8.03
N ASP A 23 2.92 6.41 -9.28
CA ASP A 23 2.31 5.15 -9.72
C ASP A 23 3.06 3.96 -9.15
N GLU A 24 4.40 4.01 -9.17
CA GLU A 24 5.23 2.98 -8.57
C GLU A 24 5.01 2.87 -7.05
N ALA A 25 5.04 4.01 -6.35
CA ALA A 25 4.79 4.06 -4.91
C ALA A 25 3.39 3.53 -4.57
N SER A 26 2.39 3.88 -5.37
CA SER A 26 1.01 3.40 -5.23
C SER A 26 0.90 1.90 -5.45
N ALA A 27 1.60 1.35 -6.45
CA ALA A 27 1.63 -0.08 -6.74
C ALA A 27 2.30 -0.86 -5.60
N ALA A 28 3.44 -0.36 -5.09
CA ALA A 28 4.15 -0.96 -3.97
C ALA A 28 3.29 -0.97 -2.69
N TRP A 29 2.58 0.13 -2.41
CA TRP A 29 1.67 0.21 -1.27
C TRP A 29 0.49 -0.76 -1.38
N LYS A 30 -0.08 -0.92 -2.58
CA LYS A 30 -1.15 -1.88 -2.87
C LYS A 30 -0.67 -3.34 -2.89
N LYS A 31 0.64 -3.60 -3.00
CA LYS A 31 1.17 -4.98 -3.06
C LYS A 31 0.84 -5.81 -1.82
N ASN A 32 0.81 -5.19 -0.64
CA ASN A 32 0.51 -5.86 0.64
C ASN A 32 -0.87 -5.49 1.21
N LYS A 33 -1.72 -4.80 0.43
CA LYS A 33 -3.05 -4.35 0.84
C LYS A 33 -4.08 -4.71 -0.22
N LYS A 34 -5.21 -5.26 0.18
CA LYS A 34 -6.37 -5.44 -0.70
C LYS A 34 -7.42 -4.38 -0.41
N SER A 35 -8.01 -3.84 -1.47
CA SER A 35 -9.22 -3.02 -1.34
C SER A 35 -10.38 -3.92 -0.92
N ILE A 36 -11.16 -3.46 0.06
CA ILE A 36 -12.39 -4.12 0.51
C ILE A 36 -13.66 -3.35 0.08
N GLY A 37 -13.49 -2.32 -0.75
CA GLY A 37 -14.56 -1.38 -1.11
C GLY A 37 -14.59 -0.14 -0.22
N ASN A 38 -15.38 0.87 -0.61
CA ASN A 38 -15.58 2.13 0.13
C ASN A 38 -14.28 2.88 0.50
N GLY A 39 -13.25 2.78 -0.33
CA GLY A 39 -11.94 3.39 -0.07
C GLY A 39 -11.15 2.74 1.07
N GLN A 40 -11.63 1.62 1.62
CA GLN A 40 -10.98 0.92 2.72
C GLN A 40 -10.03 -0.17 2.21
N TYR A 41 -8.93 -0.37 2.94
CA TYR A 41 -7.91 -1.35 2.63
C TYR A 41 -7.62 -2.23 3.84
N LYS A 42 -7.35 -3.51 3.60
CA LYS A 42 -6.87 -4.46 4.61
C LYS A 42 -5.56 -5.09 4.19
N TYR A 43 -4.71 -5.41 5.16
CA TYR A 43 -3.49 -6.15 4.91
C TYR A 43 -3.78 -7.58 4.45
N ILE A 44 -3.00 -8.05 3.48
CA ILE A 44 -3.02 -9.44 3.01
C ILE A 44 -1.87 -10.23 3.63
N CYS A 45 -2.05 -11.55 3.69
CA CYS A 45 -1.07 -12.47 4.22
C CYS A 45 0.21 -12.49 3.37
N ILE A 46 1.38 -12.36 4.02
CA ILE A 46 2.70 -12.34 3.36
C ILE A 46 3.15 -13.75 2.93
N ALA A 47 2.59 -14.81 3.51
CA ALA A 47 2.99 -16.18 3.17
C ALA A 47 2.60 -16.56 1.73
N LYS A 48 3.44 -17.38 1.10
CA LYS A 48 3.18 -17.96 -0.22
C LYS A 48 2.04 -18.99 -0.14
N SER A 49 1.24 -19.09 -1.19
CA SER A 49 0.23 -20.14 -1.29
C SER A 49 0.90 -21.50 -1.50
N ALA A 50 0.41 -22.56 -0.87
CA ALA A 50 0.98 -23.90 -0.99
C ALA A 50 1.05 -24.43 -2.44
N THR A 51 0.16 -23.96 -3.32
CA THR A 51 0.02 -24.48 -4.69
C THR A 51 0.70 -23.60 -5.75
N LYS A 52 1.07 -22.35 -5.43
CA LYS A 52 1.60 -21.40 -6.42
C LYS A 52 2.61 -20.48 -5.75
N GLU A 53 3.63 -20.06 -6.49
CA GLU A 53 4.60 -19.03 -6.10
C GLU A 53 3.97 -17.65 -5.75
N LYS A 54 2.64 -17.52 -5.90
CA LYS A 54 1.87 -16.33 -5.57
C LYS A 54 1.61 -16.21 -4.07
N LEU A 55 1.60 -14.95 -3.60
CA LEU A 55 1.22 -14.59 -2.24
C LEU A 55 -0.23 -14.99 -1.91
N CYS A 56 -0.46 -15.30 -0.64
CA CYS A 56 -1.78 -15.61 -0.13
C CYS A 56 -2.67 -14.35 -0.16
N ARG A 57 -3.84 -14.43 -0.81
CA ARG A 57 -4.81 -13.31 -0.87
C ARG A 57 -5.74 -13.22 0.35
N ARG A 58 -5.52 -14.04 1.38
CA ARG A 58 -6.31 -14.02 2.61
C ARG A 58 -5.92 -12.82 3.46
N GLU A 59 -6.85 -12.37 4.30
CA GLU A 59 -6.60 -11.31 5.27
C GLU A 59 -5.57 -11.76 6.31
N ALA A 60 -4.63 -10.86 6.60
CA ALA A 60 -3.75 -11.02 7.74
C ALA A 60 -4.56 -10.86 9.04
N MET A 61 -4.18 -11.57 10.10
CA MET A 61 -4.80 -11.38 11.41
C MET A 61 -4.39 -10.03 12.03
N LYS A 62 -5.20 -9.53 12.97
CA LYS A 62 -4.85 -8.31 13.71
C LYS A 62 -3.53 -8.53 14.46
N GLY A 63 -2.55 -7.66 14.22
CA GLY A 63 -1.23 -7.73 14.85
C GLY A 63 -0.30 -8.83 14.30
N CYS A 64 -0.64 -9.43 13.16
CA CYS A 64 0.16 -10.49 12.55
C CYS A 64 0.27 -10.29 11.04
N ASP A 65 1.36 -10.75 10.43
CA ASP A 65 1.61 -10.65 9.00
C ASP A 65 1.03 -11.82 8.18
N VAL A 66 0.52 -12.83 8.88
CA VAL A 66 -0.01 -14.05 8.27
C VAL A 66 -1.50 -14.25 8.58
N CYS A 67 -2.17 -15.00 7.71
CA CYS A 67 -3.56 -15.41 7.95
C CYS A 67 -3.62 -16.58 8.95
N LYS A 68 -4.83 -16.86 9.44
CA LYS A 68 -5.12 -17.95 10.40
C LYS A 68 -4.50 -19.31 10.03
N ILE A 69 -4.46 -19.64 8.74
CA ILE A 69 -3.93 -20.93 8.26
C ILE A 69 -2.42 -20.97 8.35
N HIS A 70 -1.74 -19.94 7.83
CA HIS A 70 -0.28 -19.89 7.84
C HIS A 70 0.28 -19.63 9.25
N ALA A 71 -0.45 -18.95 10.13
CA ALA A 71 -0.11 -18.85 11.56
C ALA A 71 -0.11 -20.22 12.25
N LYS A 72 -1.12 -21.06 11.96
CA LYS A 72 -1.24 -22.41 12.55
C LYS A 72 -0.19 -23.40 12.01
N GLN A 73 0.36 -23.14 10.82
CA GLN A 73 1.44 -23.96 10.25
C GLN A 73 2.83 -23.58 10.80
N GLN A 74 3.00 -22.37 11.35
CA GLN A 74 4.27 -21.93 11.94
C GLN A 74 4.49 -22.43 13.38
N SER A 75 3.48 -22.99 14.05
CA SER A 75 3.57 -23.48 15.43
C SER A 75 4.03 -24.93 15.57
N TYR A 76 4.62 -25.52 14.53
CA TYR A 76 5.09 -26.92 14.49
C TYR A 76 6.62 -27.02 14.32
N PHE A 77 7.36 -25.99 14.75
CA PHE A 77 8.81 -26.00 14.89
C PHE A 77 9.20 -25.53 16.29
#